data_AF-A0A1B6NQ67-F1
#
_entry.id   AF-A0A1B6NQ67-F1
#
_cell.length_a   1.000
_cell.length_b   1.000
_cell.length_c   1.000
_cell.angle_alpha   90.00
_cell.angle_beta   90.00
_cell.angle_gamma   90.00
#
_symmetry.space_group_name_H-M   'P 1'
#
loop_
_entity.id
_entity.type
_entity.pdbx_description
1 polymer ?
#
loop_
_entity_poly.entity_id
_entity_poly.type
_entity_poly.pdbx_seq_one_letter_code
_entity_poly.pdbx_strand_id
1 'polypeptide(L)'
;MKKLLIASVTVAAIGLGGLALAQPAGPGMRHHEPVKEIVKHLRGISLSDAQREEIKTLVSAFKDANPRPKFDDIEKPNLDFASATEAQISAFIQTQIEEREATHFAFAQLRHDIYNVLNEEQQATLLARDAKRELDRQKHHDAFENKKHALQNEWMVRLKVLNASLKNFCSKALN
;
A
#
# COMPACT_ATOMS: atom_id res chain seq x y z
N MET A 1 -51.55 -10.28 25.65
CA MET A 1 -51.39 -8.81 25.64
C MET A 1 -50.16 -8.45 26.45
N LYS A 2 -49.09 -8.03 25.78
CA LYS A 2 -47.82 -7.60 26.40
C LYS A 2 -47.86 -6.08 26.54
N LYS A 3 -47.62 -5.54 27.73
CA LYS A 3 -47.35 -4.11 27.95
C LYS A 3 -45.99 -4.00 28.61
N LEU A 4 -44.96 -3.83 27.80
CA LEU A 4 -43.64 -3.42 28.26
C LEU A 4 -43.54 -1.92 28.05
N LEU A 5 -43.40 -1.20 29.16
CA LEU A 5 -43.20 0.24 29.20
C LEU A 5 -41.82 0.56 28.62
N ILE A 6 -41.79 1.28 27.51
CA ILE A 6 -40.56 1.80 26.90
C ILE A 6 -40.23 3.09 27.66
N ALA A 7 -39.39 2.98 28.68
CA ALA A 7 -38.78 4.13 29.32
C ALA A 7 -37.64 4.64 28.42
N SER A 8 -37.78 5.88 27.94
CA SER A 8 -36.83 6.58 27.11
C SER A 8 -35.51 6.80 27.86
N VAL A 9 -34.41 6.25 27.34
CA VAL A 9 -33.07 6.67 27.73
C VAL A 9 -32.59 7.64 26.66
N THR A 10 -32.52 8.91 27.05
CA THR A 10 -31.90 10.01 26.30
C THR A 10 -30.44 9.65 26.00
N VAL A 11 -30.14 9.41 24.73
CA VAL A 11 -28.78 9.25 24.22
C VAL A 11 -28.08 10.60 24.37
N ALA A 12 -27.19 10.70 25.35
CA ALA A 12 -26.25 11.81 25.41
C ALA A 12 -25.40 11.77 24.14
N ALA A 13 -25.49 12.83 23.34
CA ALA A 13 -24.72 13.00 22.12
C ALA A 13 -23.22 12.87 22.41
N ILE A 14 -22.62 11.80 21.92
CA ILE A 14 -21.17 11.65 21.87
C ILE A 14 -20.70 12.67 20.83
N GLY A 15 -20.14 13.77 21.31
CA GLY A 15 -19.33 14.66 20.49
C GLY A 15 -18.11 13.91 19.98
N LEU A 16 -18.24 13.22 18.85
CA LEU A 16 -17.13 12.70 18.06
C LEU A 16 -16.43 13.86 17.35
N GLY A 17 -15.80 14.73 18.14
CA GLY A 17 -14.76 15.63 17.65
C GLY A 17 -13.51 14.80 17.42
N GLY A 18 -13.49 13.99 16.36
CA GLY A 18 -12.28 13.37 15.88
C GLY A 18 -11.29 14.48 15.53
N LEU A 19 -10.29 14.69 16.39
CA LEU A 19 -9.03 15.28 15.95
C LEU A 19 -8.45 14.29 14.93
N ALA A 20 -8.86 14.45 13.68
CA ALA A 20 -8.06 14.03 12.56
C ALA A 20 -6.73 14.75 12.74
N LEU A 21 -5.75 14.05 13.31
CA LEU A 21 -4.35 14.37 13.12
C LEU A 21 -4.13 14.24 11.62
N ALA A 22 -4.40 15.33 10.89
CA ALA A 22 -3.98 15.48 9.52
C ALA A 22 -2.47 15.26 9.55
N GLN A 23 -2.05 14.09 9.07
CA GLN A 23 -0.65 13.81 8.85
C GLN A 23 -0.12 14.98 8.03
N PRO A 24 0.90 15.72 8.50
CA PRO A 24 1.54 16.70 7.64
C PRO A 24 1.96 15.95 6.38
N ALA A 25 1.66 16.52 5.21
CA ALA A 25 2.08 15.98 3.94
C ALA A 25 3.57 15.64 4.06
N GLY A 26 3.87 14.33 4.12
CA GLY A 26 5.23 13.85 4.30
C GLY A 26 6.12 14.38 3.17
N PRO A 27 7.45 14.28 3.31
CA PRO A 27 8.37 14.70 2.26
C PRO A 27 7.88 14.12 0.94
N GLY A 28 7.64 14.99 -0.05
CA GLY A 28 6.92 14.67 -1.28
C GLY A 28 7.31 13.28 -1.80
N MET A 29 6.30 12.45 -2.07
CA MET A 29 6.46 11.09 -2.60
C MET A 29 7.51 11.13 -3.70
N ARG A 30 8.70 10.61 -3.42
CA ARG A 30 9.77 10.58 -4.42
C ARG A 30 9.24 9.78 -5.59
N HIS A 31 9.08 10.44 -6.74
CA HIS A 31 8.65 9.77 -7.97
C HIS A 31 9.77 8.83 -8.41
N HIS A 32 9.67 7.56 -8.02
CA HIS A 32 10.61 6.53 -8.42
C HIS A 32 10.29 6.11 -9.84
N GLU A 33 11.24 6.32 -10.74
CA GLU A 33 11.16 5.83 -12.10
C GLU A 33 11.24 4.29 -12.14
N PRO A 34 10.20 3.57 -12.62
CA PRO A 34 10.18 2.10 -12.55
C PRO A 34 11.35 1.42 -13.27
N VAL A 35 11.72 1.95 -14.45
CA VAL A 35 12.90 1.49 -15.22
C VAL A 35 14.20 1.68 -14.43
N LYS A 36 14.32 2.79 -13.68
CA LYS A 36 15.51 3.07 -12.87
C LYS A 36 15.64 2.07 -11.72
N GLU A 37 14.52 1.61 -11.15
CA GLU A 37 14.54 0.57 -10.12
C GLU A 37 14.99 -0.79 -10.68
N ILE A 38 14.60 -1.13 -11.92
CA ILE A 38 15.10 -2.32 -12.62
C ILE A 38 16.62 -2.25 -12.80
N VAL A 39 17.15 -1.13 -13.30
CA VAL A 39 18.60 -0.97 -13.47
C VAL A 39 19.35 -0.93 -12.13
N LYS A 40 18.76 -0.30 -11.10
CA LYS A 40 19.32 -0.31 -9.73
C LYS A 40 19.39 -1.72 -9.14
N HIS A 41 18.51 -2.63 -9.54
CA HIS A 41 18.54 -4.02 -9.07
C HIS A 41 19.85 -4.72 -9.46
N LEU A 42 20.38 -4.39 -10.64
CA LEU A 42 21.66 -4.89 -11.13
C LEU A 42 22.87 -4.23 -10.47
N ARG A 43 22.68 -3.16 -9.67
CA ARG A 43 23.79 -2.42 -9.07
C ARG A 43 24.60 -3.31 -8.12
N GLY A 44 25.91 -3.33 -8.34
CA GLY A 44 26.84 -4.17 -7.57
C GLY A 44 27.02 -5.58 -8.14
N ILE A 45 26.41 -5.88 -9.28
CA ILE A 45 26.75 -7.04 -10.10
C ILE A 45 27.83 -6.61 -11.08
N SER A 46 28.89 -7.42 -11.19
CA SER A 46 29.95 -7.22 -12.17
C SER A 46 29.44 -7.60 -13.55
N LEU A 47 28.90 -6.64 -14.29
CA LEU A 47 28.46 -6.80 -15.68
C LEU A 47 29.63 -6.56 -16.64
N SER A 48 29.78 -7.43 -17.63
CA SER A 48 30.72 -7.21 -18.74
C SER A 48 30.27 -6.04 -19.63
N ASP A 49 31.17 -5.49 -20.43
CA ASP A 49 30.85 -4.37 -21.32
C ASP A 49 29.78 -4.76 -22.37
N ALA A 50 29.85 -6.00 -22.86
CA ALA A 50 28.83 -6.54 -23.77
C ALA A 50 27.45 -6.61 -23.10
N GLN A 51 27.36 -7.12 -21.87
CA GLN A 51 26.10 -7.18 -21.12
C GLN A 51 25.54 -5.78 -20.85
N ARG A 52 26.40 -4.80 -20.56
CA ARG A 52 25.97 -3.42 -20.30
C ARG A 52 25.36 -2.77 -21.53
N GLU A 53 25.98 -2.91 -22.69
CA GLU A 53 25.45 -2.36 -23.94
C GLU A 53 24.16 -3.08 -24.38
N GLU A 54 24.07 -4.39 -24.17
CA GLU A 54 22.84 -5.14 -24.44
C GLU A 54 21.68 -4.69 -23.54
N ILE A 55 21.90 -4.59 -22.23
CA ILE A 55 20.89 -4.08 -21.27
C ILE A 55 20.49 -2.65 -21.61
N LYS A 56 21.44 -1.79 -21.98
CA LYS A 56 21.15 -0.41 -22.40
C LYS A 56 20.30 -0.37 -23.66
N THR A 57 20.53 -1.28 -24.60
CA THR A 57 19.72 -1.41 -25.82
C THR A 57 18.30 -1.86 -25.48
N LEU A 58 18.15 -2.89 -24.64
CA LEU A 58 16.83 -3.36 -24.15
C LEU A 58 16.05 -2.25 -23.44
N VAL A 59 16.71 -1.51 -22.55
CA VAL A 59 16.09 -0.40 -21.81
C VAL A 59 15.70 0.75 -22.75
N SER A 60 16.49 1.02 -23.77
CA SER A 60 16.19 2.09 -24.75
C SER A 60 15.00 1.70 -25.62
N ALA A 61 15.01 0.49 -26.19
CA ALA A 61 13.89 -0.05 -26.96
C ALA A 61 12.59 -0.08 -26.13
N PHE A 62 12.68 -0.46 -24.85
CA PHE A 62 11.54 -0.43 -23.95
C PHE A 62 10.97 0.98 -23.76
N LYS A 63 11.83 1.99 -23.57
CA LYS A 63 11.41 3.39 -23.41
C LYS A 63 10.77 3.96 -24.67
N ASP A 64 11.27 3.56 -25.83
CA ASP A 64 10.73 3.98 -27.13
C ASP A 64 9.36 3.35 -27.37
N ALA A 65 9.18 2.06 -27.02
CA ALA A 65 7.91 1.34 -27.13
C ALA A 65 6.88 1.73 -26.06
N ASN A 66 7.33 2.18 -24.88
CA ASN A 66 6.49 2.55 -23.74
C ASN A 66 6.79 3.99 -23.34
N PRO A 67 6.30 4.98 -24.12
CA PRO A 67 6.56 6.38 -23.85
C PRO A 67 6.07 6.74 -22.46
N ARG A 68 6.88 7.53 -21.75
CA ARG A 68 6.55 7.97 -20.41
C ARG A 68 5.29 8.83 -20.46
N PRO A 69 4.25 8.57 -19.65
CA PRO A 69 3.12 9.46 -19.57
C PRO A 69 3.62 10.84 -19.12
N LYS A 70 3.31 11.88 -19.91
CA LYS A 70 3.62 13.27 -19.54
C LYS A 70 2.76 13.61 -18.34
N PHE A 71 3.40 13.91 -17.20
CA PHE A 71 2.70 14.17 -15.93
C PHE A 71 1.77 15.37 -15.97
N ASP A 72 1.95 16.27 -16.95
CA ASP A 72 1.14 17.48 -17.10
C ASP A 72 -0.28 17.20 -17.65
N ASP A 73 -0.49 16.04 -18.29
CA ASP A 73 -1.75 15.69 -18.98
C ASP A 73 -2.41 14.40 -18.43
N ILE A 74 -1.98 13.88 -17.29
CA ILE A 74 -2.66 12.73 -16.67
C ILE A 74 -3.93 13.25 -16.00
N GLU A 75 -4.98 13.45 -16.80
CA GLU A 75 -6.34 13.57 -16.28
C GLU A 75 -6.60 12.32 -15.44
N LYS A 76 -6.73 12.51 -14.12
CA LYS A 76 -7.12 11.41 -13.25
C LYS A 76 -8.48 10.92 -13.76
N PRO A 77 -8.62 9.61 -14.03
CA PRO A 77 -9.90 9.04 -14.38
C PRO A 77 -10.91 9.43 -13.30
N ASN A 78 -11.86 10.31 -13.63
CA ASN A 78 -12.77 10.90 -12.66
C ASN A 78 -14.12 10.20 -12.77
N LEU A 79 -14.38 9.28 -11.83
CA LEU A 79 -15.69 8.71 -11.63
C LEU A 79 -16.28 9.31 -10.35
N ASP A 80 -17.45 9.93 -10.44
CA ASP A 80 -18.21 10.32 -9.26
C ASP A 80 -18.86 9.08 -8.64
N PHE A 81 -18.17 8.48 -7.68
CA PHE A 81 -18.64 7.29 -6.96
C PHE A 81 -19.96 7.51 -6.20
N ALA A 82 -20.36 8.76 -5.93
CA ALA A 82 -21.62 9.04 -5.23
C ALA A 82 -22.84 8.91 -6.13
N SER A 83 -22.68 9.12 -7.45
CA SER A 83 -23.77 9.04 -8.44
C SER A 83 -23.63 7.87 -9.41
N ALA A 84 -22.47 7.21 -9.45
CA ALA A 84 -22.20 6.10 -10.35
C ALA A 84 -23.03 4.84 -10.00
N THR A 85 -23.54 4.19 -11.04
CA THR A 85 -24.17 2.87 -10.94
C THR A 85 -23.12 1.77 -10.75
N GLU A 86 -23.52 0.62 -10.23
CA GLU A 86 -22.64 -0.54 -10.05
C GLU A 86 -21.94 -0.94 -11.37
N ALA A 87 -22.67 -0.94 -12.50
CA ALA A 87 -22.10 -1.25 -13.81
C ALA A 87 -21.01 -0.24 -14.23
N GLN A 88 -21.18 1.04 -13.94
CA GLN A 88 -20.19 2.08 -14.23
C GLN A 88 -18.94 1.94 -13.35
N ILE A 89 -19.13 1.59 -12.07
CA ILE A 89 -18.04 1.34 -11.13
C ILE A 89 -17.24 0.11 -11.59
N SER A 90 -17.91 -0.99 -11.95
CA SER A 90 -17.24 -2.20 -12.44
C SER A 90 -16.48 -1.96 -13.74
N ALA A 91 -17.07 -1.26 -14.71
CA ALA A 91 -16.39 -0.92 -15.96
C ALA A 91 -15.15 -0.05 -15.72
N PHE A 92 -15.26 0.96 -14.86
CA PHE A 92 -14.13 1.81 -14.47
C PHE A 92 -13.00 1.00 -13.82
N ILE A 93 -13.32 0.13 -12.85
CA ILE A 93 -12.32 -0.74 -12.22
C ILE A 93 -11.64 -1.64 -13.25
N GLN A 94 -12.41 -2.22 -14.17
CA GLN A 94 -11.89 -3.11 -15.20
C GLN A 94 -10.90 -2.39 -16.13
N THR A 95 -11.24 -1.18 -16.60
CA THR A 95 -10.32 -0.37 -17.41
C THR A 95 -9.02 -0.06 -16.65
N GLN A 96 -9.13 0.31 -15.36
CA GLN A 96 -7.95 0.57 -14.53
C GLN A 96 -7.08 -0.67 -14.32
N ILE A 97 -7.68 -1.87 -14.25
CA ILE A 97 -6.96 -3.14 -14.15
C ILE A 97 -6.22 -3.41 -15.45
N GLU A 98 -6.90 -3.32 -16.59
CA GLU A 98 -6.32 -3.60 -17.91
C GLU A 98 -5.12 -2.69 -18.24
N GLU A 99 -5.25 -1.39 -17.98
CA GLU A 99 -4.15 -0.44 -18.17
C GLU A 99 -2.94 -0.74 -17.28
N ARG A 100 -3.21 -1.11 -16.02
CA ARG A 100 -2.15 -1.49 -15.07
C ARG A 100 -1.51 -2.80 -15.47
N GLU A 101 -2.29 -3.80 -15.86
CA GLU A 101 -1.81 -5.11 -16.26
C GLU A 101 -0.90 -5.01 -17.48
N ALA A 102 -1.30 -4.28 -18.52
CA ALA A 102 -0.46 -4.05 -19.70
C ALA A 102 0.89 -3.42 -19.32
N THR A 103 0.85 -2.39 -18.48
CA THR A 103 2.06 -1.72 -17.99
C THR A 103 2.94 -2.65 -17.15
N HIS A 104 2.35 -3.39 -16.21
CA HIS A 104 3.06 -4.33 -15.34
C HIS A 104 3.65 -5.49 -16.12
N PHE A 105 2.92 -6.00 -17.11
CA PHE A 105 3.37 -7.06 -18.01
C PHE A 105 4.59 -6.60 -18.81
N ALA A 106 4.56 -5.40 -19.40
CA ALA A 106 5.69 -4.83 -20.12
C ALA A 106 6.94 -4.73 -19.21
N PHE A 107 6.79 -4.27 -17.96
CA PHE A 107 7.89 -4.24 -17.01
C PHE A 107 8.40 -5.64 -16.60
N ALA A 108 7.50 -6.62 -16.46
CA ALA A 108 7.88 -7.99 -16.17
C ALA A 108 8.69 -8.60 -17.33
N GLN A 109 8.28 -8.32 -18.57
CA GLN A 109 9.01 -8.73 -19.76
C GLN A 109 10.40 -8.10 -19.81
N LEU A 110 10.52 -6.78 -19.59
CA LEU A 110 11.84 -6.13 -19.51
C LEU A 110 12.74 -6.75 -18.43
N ARG A 111 12.18 -7.06 -17.24
CA ARG A 111 12.95 -7.72 -16.17
C ARG A 111 13.44 -9.10 -16.58
N HIS A 112 12.58 -9.87 -17.26
CA HIS A 112 12.90 -11.19 -17.77
C HIS A 112 14.01 -11.12 -18.85
N ASP A 113 13.87 -10.21 -19.81
CA ASP A 113 14.84 -10.08 -20.90
C ASP A 113 16.21 -9.67 -20.37
N ILE A 114 16.25 -8.74 -19.40
CA ILE A 114 17.48 -8.37 -18.68
C ILE A 114 18.06 -9.56 -17.92
N TYR A 115 17.23 -10.38 -17.28
CA TYR A 115 17.70 -11.55 -16.52
C TYR A 115 18.39 -12.58 -17.43
N ASN A 116 17.91 -12.76 -18.66
CA ASN A 116 18.49 -13.70 -19.62
C ASN A 116 19.84 -13.25 -20.19
N VAL A 117 20.19 -11.96 -20.08
CA VAL A 117 21.53 -11.45 -20.43
C VAL A 117 22.58 -11.83 -19.38
N LEU A 118 22.14 -12.15 -18.16
CA LEU A 118 23.02 -12.47 -17.04
C LEU A 118 23.45 -13.94 -17.08
N ASN A 119 24.66 -14.22 -16.57
CA ASN A 119 25.12 -15.59 -16.36
C ASN A 119 24.55 -16.18 -15.05
N GLU A 120 24.73 -17.49 -14.86
CA GLU A 120 24.17 -18.24 -13.73
C GLU A 120 24.63 -17.69 -12.37
N GLU A 121 25.89 -17.29 -12.21
CA GLU A 121 26.41 -16.75 -10.95
C GLU A 121 25.80 -15.37 -10.61
N GLN A 122 25.66 -14.51 -11.62
CA GLN A 122 25.01 -13.21 -11.50
C GLN A 122 23.51 -13.37 -11.15
N GLN A 123 22.84 -14.32 -11.81
CA GLN A 123 21.45 -14.67 -11.55
C GLN A 123 21.23 -15.19 -10.11
N ALA A 124 22.09 -16.11 -9.65
CA ALA A 124 22.05 -16.63 -8.28
C ALA A 124 22.22 -15.50 -7.25
N THR A 125 23.12 -14.55 -7.53
CA THR A 125 23.31 -13.37 -6.68
C THR A 125 22.05 -12.50 -6.60
N LEU A 126 21.34 -12.30 -7.72
CA LEU A 126 20.07 -11.56 -7.71
C LEU A 126 18.99 -12.28 -6.89
N LEU A 127 18.83 -13.59 -7.09
CA LEU A 127 17.85 -14.39 -6.36
C LEU A 127 18.09 -14.34 -4.85
N ALA A 128 19.34 -14.46 -4.41
CA ALA A 128 19.70 -14.33 -2.99
C ALA A 128 19.35 -12.94 -2.43
N ARG A 129 19.56 -11.87 -3.21
CA ARG A 129 19.19 -10.51 -2.80
C ARG A 129 17.68 -10.32 -2.73
N ASP A 130 16.93 -10.90 -3.65
CA ASP A 130 15.47 -10.79 -3.65
C ASP A 130 14.84 -11.59 -2.52
N ALA A 131 15.36 -12.78 -2.22
CA ALA A 131 14.96 -13.54 -1.03
C ALA A 131 15.21 -12.75 0.26
N LYS A 132 16.37 -12.08 0.37
CA LYS A 132 16.67 -11.22 1.52
C LYS A 132 15.70 -10.04 1.63
N ARG A 133 15.42 -9.36 0.51
CA ARG A 133 14.47 -8.22 0.50
C ARG A 133 13.07 -8.66 0.89
N GLU A 134 12.64 -9.85 0.47
CA GLU A 134 11.35 -10.40 0.86
C GLU A 134 11.28 -10.68 2.36
N LEU A 135 12.32 -11.31 2.92
CA LEU A 135 12.42 -11.51 4.36
C LEU A 135 12.38 -10.19 5.13
N ASP A 136 13.09 -9.16 4.66
CA ASP A 136 13.10 -7.85 5.29
C ASP A 136 11.71 -7.18 5.21
N ARG A 137 11.01 -7.29 4.07
CA ARG A 137 9.61 -6.82 3.94
C ARG A 137 8.68 -7.51 4.92
N GLN A 138 8.77 -8.84 5.05
CA GLN A 138 7.97 -9.61 5.99
C GLN A 138 8.22 -9.16 7.43
N LYS A 139 9.48 -9.02 7.84
CA LYS A 139 9.84 -8.51 9.18
C LYS A 139 9.25 -7.13 9.45
N HIS A 140 9.29 -6.23 8.46
CA HIS A 140 8.71 -4.90 8.60
C HIS A 140 7.18 -4.95 8.72
N HIS A 141 6.53 -5.80 7.93
CA HIS A 141 5.09 -6.03 8.01
C HIS A 141 4.68 -6.60 9.38
N ASP A 142 5.37 -7.63 9.85
CA ASP A 142 5.09 -8.27 11.14
C ASP A 142 5.33 -7.31 12.30
N ALA A 143 6.39 -6.50 12.25
CA ALA A 143 6.65 -5.47 13.25
C ALA A 143 5.52 -4.42 13.29
N PHE A 144 4.98 -4.05 12.13
CA PHE A 144 3.85 -3.12 12.03
C PHE A 144 2.57 -3.72 12.62
N GLU A 145 2.21 -4.95 12.24
CA GLU A 145 1.01 -5.62 12.78
C GLU A 145 1.14 -5.89 14.29
N ASN A 146 2.31 -6.32 14.77
CA ASN A 146 2.56 -6.49 16.21
C ASN A 146 2.37 -5.19 16.99
N LYS A 147 2.86 -4.06 16.45
CA LYS A 147 2.68 -2.74 17.07
C LYS A 147 1.20 -2.34 17.11
N LYS A 148 0.46 -2.58 16.03
CA LYS A 148 -0.98 -2.32 15.95
C LYS A 148 -1.76 -3.16 16.97
N HIS A 149 -1.44 -4.45 17.09
CA HIS A 149 -2.03 -5.33 18.10
C HIS A 149 -1.70 -4.90 19.53
N ALA A 150 -0.46 -4.47 19.80
CA ALA A 150 -0.08 -3.94 21.12
C ALA A 150 -0.90 -2.69 21.48
N LEU A 151 -1.04 -1.73 20.55
CA LEU A 151 -1.86 -0.53 20.74
C LEU A 151 -3.33 -0.88 21.00
N GLN A 152 -3.89 -1.83 20.24
CA GLN A 152 -5.26 -2.29 20.42
C GLN A 152 -5.48 -2.92 21.80
N ASN A 153 -4.53 -3.74 22.26
CA ASN A 153 -4.57 -4.38 23.57
C ASN A 153 -4.47 -3.34 24.71
N GLU A 154 -3.58 -2.36 24.61
CA GLU A 154 -3.48 -1.26 25.58
C GLU A 154 -4.79 -0.46 25.66
N TRP A 155 -5.41 -0.17 24.51
CA TRP A 155 -6.67 0.55 24.45
C TRP A 155 -7.81 -0.23 25.13
N MET A 156 -7.86 -1.55 24.89
CA MET A 156 -8.80 -2.46 25.53
C MET A 156 -8.61 -2.52 27.06
N VAL A 157 -7.37 -2.53 27.55
CA VAL A 157 -7.08 -2.50 29.00
C VAL A 157 -7.55 -1.19 29.62
N ARG A 158 -7.25 -0.05 29.00
CA ARG A 158 -7.70 1.28 29.48
C ARG A 158 -9.22 1.38 29.53
N LEU A 159 -9.93 0.87 28.51
CA LEU A 159 -11.39 0.79 28.49
C LEU A 159 -11.95 -0.02 29.65
N LYS A 160 -11.36 -1.18 29.96
CA LYS A 160 -11.78 -2.02 31.09
C LYS A 160 -11.59 -1.30 32.44
N VAL A 161 -10.46 -0.63 32.63
CA VAL A 161 -10.17 0.15 33.85
C VAL A 161 -11.14 1.31 34.02
N LEU A 162 -11.43 2.05 32.94
CA LEU A 162 -12.40 3.14 32.94
C LEU A 162 -13.81 2.65 33.28
N ASN A 163 -14.25 1.54 32.68
CA ASN A 163 -15.54 0.92 33.00
C ASN A 163 -15.63 0.46 34.46
N ALA A 164 -14.55 -0.11 35.01
CA ALA A 164 -14.52 -0.52 36.42
C ALA A 164 -14.61 0.69 37.37
N SER A 165 -13.90 1.78 37.05
CA SER A 165 -13.98 3.03 37.84
C SER A 165 -15.37 3.66 37.78
N LEU A 166 -16.00 3.68 36.61
CA LEU A 166 -17.38 4.15 36.44
C LEU A 166 -18.36 3.32 37.28
N LYS A 167 -18.26 1.98 37.25
CA LYS A 167 -19.10 1.09 38.08
C LYS A 167 -18.93 1.36 39.58
N ASN A 168 -17.69 1.51 40.04
CA ASN A 168 -17.41 1.79 41.45
C ASN A 168 -17.91 3.18 41.88
N PHE A 169 -17.82 4.18 41.00
CA PHE A 169 -18.35 5.52 41.24
C PHE A 169 -19.88 5.50 41.36
N CYS A 170 -20.58 4.86 40.41
CA CYS A 170 -22.03 4.73 40.46
C CYS A 170 -22.50 3.94 41.69
N SER A 171 -21.78 2.89 42.10
CA SER A 171 -22.13 2.10 43.29
C SER A 171 -21.96 2.88 44.60
N LYS A 172 -21.04 3.86 44.66
CA LYS A 172 -20.86 4.73 45.83
C LYS A 172 -21.85 5.88 45.90
N ALA A 173 -22.41 6.32 44.76
CA ALA A 173 -23.38 7.42 44.71
C ALA A 173 -24.81 6.99 45.06
N LEU A 174 -25.07 5.68 45.17
CA LEU A 174 -26.39 5.09 45.46
C LEU A 174 -26.54 4.56 46.90
N ASN A 175 -25.50 4.71 47.74
CA ASN A 175 -25.52 4.48 49.18
C ASN A 175 -25.33 5.81 49.91
#